data_AF-A0A7U9XJN6-F1
#
_entry.id   AF-A0A7U9XJN6-F1
#
_cell.length_a   1.000
_cell.length_b   1.000
_cell.length_c   1.000
_cell.angle_alpha   90.00
_cell.angle_beta   90.00
_cell.angle_gamma   90.00
#
_symmetry.space_group_name_H-M   'P 1'
#
loop_
_entity.id
_entity.type
_entity.pdbx_description
1 polymer ?
#
loop_
_entity_poly.entity_id
_entity_poly.type
_entity_poly.pdbx_seq_one_letter_code
_entity_poly.pdbx_strand_id
1 'polypeptide(L)'
;MDLPKHGERINGTVEFEPWSIVPELSGIMDFVKDRWKYISLYASSIGAWFSMLSFGNEPLKNCLFVSPVLDMKELMLKMMEWAGVSQTQLEEQRLIPTDFGQTLSWEYWKYVLENPIKQWNFPTKILYGENDKMIDRCHVEQFTKKFGCNLTIAEDCEHWFHTEYHLNIMRDWIRKEIDCKKVILKER
;
A
#
# COMPACT_ATOMS: atom_id res chain seq x y z
N MET A 1 5.54 -1.17 -12.74
CA MET A 1 4.38 -1.70 -13.46
C MET A 1 3.29 -0.68 -13.31
N ASP A 2 2.64 -0.31 -14.41
CA ASP A 2 1.46 0.53 -14.34
C ASP A 2 0.27 -0.34 -13.93
N LEU A 3 -0.44 0.09 -12.88
CA LEU A 3 -1.68 -0.55 -12.46
C LEU A 3 -2.80 -0.20 -13.45
N PRO A 4 -3.88 -0.98 -13.51
CA PRO A 4 -5.03 -0.65 -14.37
C PRO A 4 -5.50 0.80 -14.15
N LYS A 5 -5.94 1.47 -15.23
CA LYS A 5 -6.39 2.87 -15.24
C LYS A 5 -5.31 3.92 -14.87
N HIS A 6 -4.03 3.55 -14.81
CA HIS A 6 -2.91 4.47 -14.54
C HIS A 6 -1.82 4.37 -15.62
N GLY A 7 -1.01 5.43 -15.76
CA GLY A 7 0.15 5.46 -16.67
C GLY A 7 -0.22 5.09 -18.11
N GLU A 8 0.54 4.18 -18.72
CA GLU A 8 0.29 3.67 -20.07
C GLU A 8 -1.01 2.86 -20.18
N ARG A 9 -1.62 2.48 -19.05
CA ARG A 9 -2.85 1.66 -18.97
C ARG A 9 -4.10 2.47 -18.65
N ILE A 10 -4.05 3.80 -18.76
CA ILE A 10 -5.20 4.66 -18.46
C ILE A 10 -6.45 4.31 -19.27
N ASN A 11 -6.28 3.92 -20.54
CA ASN A 11 -7.35 3.50 -21.45
C ASN A 11 -7.59 1.99 -21.46
N GLY A 12 -7.05 1.25 -20.48
CA GLY A 12 -7.19 -0.20 -20.39
C GLY A 12 -8.59 -0.66 -20.01
N THR A 13 -8.94 -1.87 -20.45
CA THR A 13 -10.22 -2.52 -20.15
C THR A 13 -10.24 -3.24 -18.80
N VAL A 14 -9.08 -3.41 -18.16
CA VAL A 14 -8.98 -4.01 -16.82
C VAL A 14 -9.40 -2.97 -15.80
N GLU A 15 -10.24 -3.37 -14.86
CA GLU A 15 -10.73 -2.51 -13.79
C GLU A 15 -9.69 -2.37 -12.67
N PHE A 16 -9.64 -1.18 -12.05
CA PHE A 16 -8.73 -0.87 -10.95
C PHE A 16 -9.31 -1.34 -9.61
N GLU A 17 -9.63 -2.62 -9.54
CA GLU A 17 -10.32 -3.25 -8.41
C GLU A 17 -9.49 -4.39 -7.84
N PRO A 18 -9.56 -4.68 -6.52
CA PRO A 18 -8.69 -5.67 -5.89
C PRO A 18 -8.83 -7.07 -6.51
N TRP A 19 -10.04 -7.50 -6.88
CA TRP A 19 -10.27 -8.80 -7.54
C TRP A 19 -9.65 -8.91 -8.94
N SER A 20 -9.36 -7.78 -9.59
CA SER A 20 -8.65 -7.73 -10.88
C SER A 20 -7.14 -7.64 -10.67
N ILE A 21 -6.71 -6.79 -9.72
CA ILE A 21 -5.29 -6.46 -9.49
C ILE A 21 -4.56 -7.60 -8.78
N VAL A 22 -5.18 -8.24 -7.79
CA VAL A 22 -4.51 -9.28 -6.98
C VAL A 22 -4.05 -10.46 -7.84
N PRO A 23 -4.90 -11.06 -8.70
CA PRO A 23 -4.45 -12.13 -9.59
C PRO A 23 -3.35 -11.69 -10.57
N GLU A 24 -3.43 -10.45 -11.08
CA GLU A 24 -2.43 -9.91 -12.00
C GLU A 24 -1.06 -9.76 -11.30
N LEU A 25 -1.04 -9.23 -10.08
CA LEU A 25 0.17 -9.12 -9.28
C LEU A 25 0.76 -10.50 -8.94
N SER A 26 -0.07 -11.47 -8.57
CA SER A 26 0.39 -12.86 -8.34
C SER A 26 1.06 -13.45 -9.59
N GLY A 27 0.49 -13.25 -10.78
CA GLY A 27 1.10 -13.70 -12.04
C GLY A 27 2.44 -13.04 -12.34
N ILE A 28 2.62 -11.76 -11.98
CA ILE A 28 3.92 -11.08 -12.07
C ILE A 28 4.91 -11.72 -11.10
N MET A 29 4.50 -12.02 -9.88
CA MET A 29 5.38 -12.65 -8.90
C MET A 29 5.87 -14.02 -9.39
N ASP A 30 5.01 -14.81 -10.02
CA ASP A 30 5.40 -16.08 -10.64
C ASP A 30 6.47 -15.88 -11.72
N PHE A 31 6.26 -14.92 -12.62
CA PHE A 31 7.26 -14.55 -13.63
C PHE A 31 8.60 -14.10 -13.00
N VAL A 32 8.54 -13.38 -11.88
CA VAL A 32 9.72 -12.88 -11.16
C VAL A 32 10.45 -14.01 -10.44
N LYS A 33 9.75 -14.91 -9.75
CA LYS A 33 10.34 -16.05 -9.03
C LYS A 33 11.15 -16.96 -9.93
N ASP A 34 10.72 -17.14 -11.18
CA ASP A 34 11.42 -17.98 -12.16
C ASP A 34 12.78 -17.39 -12.60
N ARG A 35 13.00 -16.09 -12.40
CA ARG A 35 14.15 -15.37 -12.96
C ARG A 35 15.10 -14.80 -11.91
N TRP A 36 14.59 -14.48 -10.72
CA TRP A 36 15.37 -13.82 -9.68
C TRP A 36 15.35 -14.60 -8.37
N LYS A 37 16.55 -14.95 -7.90
CA LYS A 37 16.77 -15.64 -6.61
C LYS A 37 16.37 -14.78 -5.41
N TYR A 38 16.46 -13.46 -5.54
CA TYR A 38 16.19 -12.53 -4.45
C TYR A 38 15.21 -11.47 -4.93
N ILE A 39 14.07 -11.41 -4.26
CA ILE A 39 12.98 -10.50 -4.60
C ILE A 39 12.80 -9.54 -3.43
N SER A 40 12.67 -8.25 -3.72
CA SER A 40 12.30 -7.24 -2.73
C SER A 40 11.16 -6.41 -3.30
N LEU A 41 10.32 -5.89 -2.41
CA LEU A 41 9.13 -5.15 -2.77
C LEU A 41 9.33 -3.67 -2.44
N TYR A 42 9.01 -2.79 -3.37
CA TYR A 42 8.77 -1.38 -3.11
C TYR A 42 7.31 -1.10 -3.46
N ALA A 43 6.57 -0.50 -2.54
CA ALA A 43 5.16 -0.19 -2.76
C ALA A 43 4.80 1.16 -2.12
N SER A 44 3.95 1.93 -2.79
CA SER A 44 3.48 3.23 -2.33
C SER A 44 1.97 3.24 -2.20
N SER A 45 1.45 3.85 -1.14
CA SER A 45 0.01 4.03 -0.91
C SER A 45 -0.77 2.72 -1.08
N ILE A 46 -1.83 2.72 -1.91
CA ILE A 46 -2.68 1.55 -2.19
C ILE A 46 -1.91 0.36 -2.78
N GLY A 47 -0.78 0.62 -3.45
CA GLY A 47 0.10 -0.45 -3.95
C GLY A 47 0.63 -1.33 -2.83
N ALA A 48 0.80 -0.81 -1.61
CA ALA A 48 1.18 -1.61 -0.44
C ALA A 48 0.06 -2.58 -0.05
N TRP A 49 -1.19 -2.13 -0.02
CA TRP A 49 -2.34 -2.99 0.28
C TRP A 49 -2.52 -4.11 -0.75
N PHE A 50 -2.49 -3.77 -2.06
CA PHE A 50 -2.55 -4.79 -3.11
C PHE A 50 -1.39 -5.77 -3.04
N SER A 51 -0.19 -5.29 -2.73
CA SER A 51 0.98 -6.16 -2.57
C SER A 51 0.83 -7.10 -1.36
N MET A 52 0.28 -6.63 -0.25
CA MET A 52 0.04 -7.48 0.93
C MET A 52 -1.01 -8.55 0.66
N LEU A 53 -2.07 -8.21 -0.08
CA LEU A 53 -3.06 -9.18 -0.54
C LEU A 53 -2.46 -10.24 -1.46
N SER A 54 -1.57 -9.83 -2.37
CA SER A 54 -1.06 -10.70 -3.44
C SER A 54 0.15 -11.53 -3.01
N PHE A 55 0.99 -11.01 -2.11
CA PHE A 55 2.32 -11.56 -1.83
C PHE A 55 2.50 -12.07 -0.39
N GLY A 56 1.41 -12.20 0.38
CA GLY A 56 1.47 -12.61 1.79
C GLY A 56 2.17 -13.95 2.07
N ASN A 57 2.34 -14.80 1.04
CA ASN A 57 3.01 -16.11 1.12
C ASN A 57 4.28 -16.21 0.25
N GLU A 58 4.76 -15.09 -0.30
CA GLU A 58 5.84 -15.07 -1.28
C GLU A 58 7.23 -14.90 -0.65
N PRO A 59 8.33 -15.31 -1.30
CA PRO A 59 9.67 -15.29 -0.69
C PRO A 59 10.32 -13.89 -0.73
N LEU A 60 9.64 -12.86 -0.25
CA LEU A 60 10.13 -11.48 -0.21
C LEU A 60 11.27 -11.34 0.80
N LYS A 61 12.43 -10.84 0.35
CA LYS A 61 13.58 -10.59 1.21
C LYS A 61 13.42 -9.35 2.07
N ASN A 62 12.91 -8.27 1.48
CA ASN A 62 12.71 -6.99 2.15
C ASN A 62 11.60 -6.20 1.44
N CYS A 63 10.91 -5.37 2.20
CA CYS A 63 9.84 -4.50 1.73
C CYS A 63 10.14 -3.05 2.13
N LEU A 64 9.96 -2.12 1.18
CA LEU A 64 9.97 -0.68 1.42
C LEU A 64 8.59 -0.13 1.09
N PHE A 65 7.90 0.39 2.09
CA PHE A 65 6.57 0.98 1.95
C PHE A 65 6.65 2.49 2.15
N VAL A 66 6.05 3.25 1.23
CA VAL A 66 5.95 4.72 1.32
C VAL A 66 4.49 5.11 1.43
N SER A 67 4.15 5.84 2.50
CA SER A 67 2.77 6.23 2.85
C SER A 67 1.75 5.10 2.65
N PRO A 68 1.98 3.88 3.18
CA PRO A 68 1.20 2.72 2.79
C PRO A 68 -0.25 2.80 3.28
N VAL A 69 -1.18 2.33 2.46
CA VAL A 69 -2.49 1.90 2.95
C VAL A 69 -2.30 0.53 3.60
N LEU A 70 -2.41 0.47 4.92
CA LEU A 70 -2.14 -0.75 5.72
C LEU A 70 -3.40 -1.50 6.11
N ASP A 71 -4.50 -0.76 6.29
CA ASP A 71 -5.82 -1.29 6.58
C ASP A 71 -6.86 -0.55 5.72
N MET A 72 -7.34 -1.23 4.68
CA MET A 72 -8.32 -0.65 3.77
C MET A 72 -9.69 -0.51 4.42
N LYS A 73 -10.00 -1.30 5.45
CA LYS A 73 -11.27 -1.18 6.18
C LYS A 73 -11.31 0.17 6.89
N GLU A 74 -10.24 0.51 7.62
CA GLU A 74 -10.17 1.79 8.34
C GLU A 74 -10.13 2.98 7.38
N LEU A 75 -9.44 2.86 6.23
CA LEU A 75 -9.50 3.90 5.19
C LEU A 75 -10.92 4.09 4.63
N MET A 76 -11.62 3.00 4.30
CA MET A 76 -12.98 3.09 3.79
C MET A 76 -13.97 3.64 4.81
N LEU A 77 -13.82 3.30 6.11
CA LEU A 77 -14.61 3.90 7.19
C LEU A 77 -14.41 5.42 7.24
N LYS A 78 -13.17 5.89 7.12
CA LYS A 78 -12.84 7.32 7.07
C LYS A 78 -13.42 8.01 5.84
N MET A 79 -13.36 7.36 4.67
CA MET A 79 -13.97 7.88 3.44
C MET A 79 -15.50 7.96 3.55
N MET A 80 -16.12 6.97 4.18
CA MET A 80 -17.56 6.97 4.49
C MET A 80 -17.92 8.13 5.43
N GLU A 81 -17.12 8.37 6.48
CA GLU A 81 -17.29 9.51 7.38
C GLU A 81 -17.19 10.85 6.63
N TRP A 82 -16.15 11.04 5.80
CA TRP A 82 -16.00 12.25 4.98
C TRP A 82 -17.17 12.50 4.05
N ALA A 83 -17.76 11.43 3.51
CA ALA A 83 -18.91 11.51 2.60
C ALA A 83 -20.26 11.60 3.33
N GLY A 84 -20.30 11.45 4.67
CA GLY A 84 -21.55 11.35 5.43
C GLY A 84 -22.37 10.10 5.07
N VAL A 85 -21.70 9.03 4.65
CA VAL A 85 -22.30 7.76 4.20
C VAL A 85 -22.20 6.72 5.31
N SER A 86 -23.35 6.17 5.71
CA SER A 86 -23.40 5.01 6.60
C SER A 86 -23.18 3.69 5.85
N GLN A 87 -22.78 2.65 6.57
CA GLN A 87 -22.68 1.30 6.01
C GLN A 87 -24.02 0.81 5.42
N THR A 88 -25.15 1.08 6.09
CA THR A 88 -26.49 0.71 5.59
C THR A 88 -26.80 1.40 4.27
N GLN A 89 -26.50 2.70 4.14
CA GLN A 89 -26.67 3.41 2.87
C GLN A 89 -25.79 2.82 1.77
N LEU A 90 -24.53 2.48 2.08
CA LEU A 90 -23.63 1.85 1.12
C LEU A 90 -24.16 0.47 0.68
N GLU A 91 -24.70 -0.31 1.61
CA GLU A 91 -25.31 -1.60 1.32
C GLU A 91 -26.54 -1.48 0.41
N GLU A 92 -27.42 -0.52 0.67
CA GLU A 92 -28.64 -0.30 -0.10
C GLU A 92 -28.36 0.25 -1.50
N GLN A 93 -27.50 1.26 -1.60
CA GLN A 93 -27.25 1.98 -2.85
C GLN A 93 -26.17 1.33 -3.72
N ARG A 94 -25.36 0.43 -3.15
CA ARG A 94 -24.25 -0.32 -3.76
C ARG A 94 -23.07 0.52 -4.25
N LEU A 95 -23.32 1.65 -4.92
CA LEU A 95 -22.32 2.56 -5.45
C LEU A 95 -22.71 3.99 -5.10
N ILE A 96 -21.84 4.70 -4.38
CA ILE A 96 -22.05 6.08 -3.97
C ILE A 96 -20.87 6.92 -4.44
N PRO A 97 -21.04 7.77 -5.48
CA PRO A 97 -20.03 8.74 -5.88
C PRO A 97 -19.74 9.72 -4.74
N THR A 98 -18.50 10.20 -4.65
CA THR A 98 -18.10 11.19 -3.65
C THR A 98 -17.47 12.42 -4.31
N ASP A 99 -17.50 13.55 -3.61
CA ASP A 99 -16.97 14.83 -4.10
C ASP A 99 -15.43 14.85 -4.17
N PHE A 100 -14.76 13.88 -3.54
CA PHE A 100 -13.31 13.69 -3.62
C PHE A 100 -12.89 12.69 -4.72
N GLY A 101 -13.81 12.36 -5.63
CA GLY A 101 -13.51 11.65 -6.89
C GLY A 101 -13.39 10.13 -6.78
N GLN A 102 -13.55 9.55 -5.59
CA GLN A 102 -13.60 8.10 -5.39
C GLN A 102 -15.05 7.63 -5.26
N THR A 103 -15.42 6.51 -5.86
CA THR A 103 -16.76 5.93 -5.66
C THR A 103 -16.70 4.91 -4.53
N LEU A 104 -17.53 5.07 -3.49
CA LEU A 104 -17.69 4.06 -2.46
C LEU A 104 -18.49 2.88 -3.05
N SER A 105 -17.92 1.69 -2.96
CA SER A 105 -18.51 0.47 -3.51
C SER A 105 -18.77 -0.56 -2.42
N TRP A 106 -20.00 -1.09 -2.38
CA TRP A 106 -20.38 -2.16 -1.46
C TRP A 106 -19.63 -3.47 -1.75
N GLU A 107 -19.42 -3.79 -3.02
CA GLU A 107 -18.65 -4.99 -3.40
C GLU A 107 -17.20 -4.86 -2.96
N TYR A 108 -16.62 -3.66 -3.07
CA TYR A 108 -15.30 -3.35 -2.53
C TYR A 108 -15.27 -3.50 -1.01
N TRP A 109 -16.26 -2.93 -0.32
CA TRP A 109 -16.36 -3.02 1.14
C TRP A 109 -16.44 -4.48 1.61
N LYS A 110 -17.27 -5.32 0.99
CA LYS A 110 -17.33 -6.76 1.29
C LYS A 110 -15.98 -7.43 1.06
N TYR A 111 -15.34 -7.17 -0.09
CA TYR A 111 -14.02 -7.73 -0.40
C TYR A 111 -13.00 -7.39 0.70
N VAL A 112 -13.00 -6.14 1.17
CA VAL A 112 -12.11 -5.68 2.24
C VAL A 112 -12.36 -6.43 3.54
N LEU A 113 -13.62 -6.65 3.93
CA LEU A 113 -13.96 -7.39 5.15
C LEU A 113 -13.59 -8.88 5.05
N GLU A 114 -13.71 -9.47 3.85
CA GLU A 114 -13.38 -10.87 3.60
C GLU A 114 -11.87 -11.12 3.52
N ASN A 115 -11.08 -10.08 3.19
CA ASN A 115 -9.63 -10.19 2.95
C ASN A 115 -8.78 -9.29 3.88
N PRO A 116 -8.86 -9.43 5.22
CA PRO A 116 -8.04 -8.65 6.12
C PRO A 116 -6.57 -9.12 6.08
N ILE A 117 -5.63 -8.19 6.30
CA ILE A 117 -4.20 -8.52 6.39
C ILE A 117 -3.92 -9.20 7.75
N LYS A 118 -3.99 -10.53 7.75
CA LYS A 118 -3.79 -11.36 8.95
C LYS A 118 -2.32 -11.62 9.25
N GLN A 119 -1.49 -11.74 8.21
CA GLN A 119 -0.07 -12.07 8.32
C GLN A 119 0.77 -11.21 7.38
N TRP A 120 1.93 -10.79 7.86
CA TRP A 120 2.94 -10.10 7.06
C TRP A 120 4.30 -10.28 7.74
N ASN A 121 5.01 -11.34 7.35
CA ASN A 121 6.20 -11.81 8.07
C ASN A 121 7.52 -11.37 7.41
N PHE A 122 7.46 -10.36 6.54
CA PHE A 122 8.61 -9.91 5.77
C PHE A 122 9.27 -8.70 6.44
N PRO A 123 10.62 -8.62 6.46
CA PRO A 123 11.31 -7.42 6.92
C PRO A 123 10.84 -6.20 6.14
N THR A 124 10.14 -5.29 6.81
CA THR A 124 9.46 -4.16 6.19
C THR A 124 9.87 -2.87 6.84
N LYS A 125 10.22 -1.89 6.01
CA LYS A 125 10.53 -0.52 6.41
C LYS A 125 9.48 0.39 5.82
N ILE A 126 8.93 1.27 6.64
CA ILE A 126 7.84 2.17 6.30
C ILE A 126 8.36 3.60 6.41
N LEU A 127 8.21 4.37 5.33
CA LEU A 127 8.32 5.82 5.34
C LEU A 127 6.91 6.40 5.41
N TYR A 128 6.62 7.18 6.44
CA TYR A 128 5.31 7.79 6.67
C TYR A 128 5.44 9.31 6.74
N GLY A 129 4.61 10.02 5.97
CA GLY A 129 4.56 11.49 6.03
C GLY A 129 3.93 11.96 7.33
N GLU A 130 4.62 12.84 8.07
CA GLU A 130 4.13 13.38 9.35
C GLU A 130 2.73 14.02 9.24
N ASN A 131 2.47 14.68 8.11
CA ASN A 131 1.22 15.37 7.80
C ASN A 131 0.28 14.53 6.92
N ASP A 132 0.39 13.20 6.94
CA ASP A 132 -0.56 12.31 6.27
C ASP A 132 -1.95 12.44 6.91
N LYS A 133 -2.89 13.00 6.14
CA LYS A 133 -4.29 13.19 6.53
C LYS A 133 -5.17 12.02 6.13
N MET A 134 -4.65 11.09 5.32
CA MET A 134 -5.39 9.94 4.81
C MET A 134 -5.26 8.76 5.78
N ILE A 135 -4.04 8.38 6.13
CA ILE A 135 -3.75 7.26 7.01
C ILE A 135 -3.30 7.79 8.37
N ASP A 136 -4.04 7.47 9.42
CA ASP A 136 -3.69 7.95 10.76
C ASP A 136 -2.42 7.26 11.28
N ARG A 137 -1.52 8.06 11.86
CA ARG A 137 -0.25 7.59 12.44
C ARG A 137 -0.43 6.42 13.41
N CYS A 138 -1.49 6.43 14.22
CA CYS A 138 -1.76 5.36 15.18
C CYS A 138 -1.95 4.00 14.49
N HIS A 139 -2.57 3.95 13.31
CA HIS A 139 -2.74 2.71 12.53
C HIS A 139 -1.41 2.20 12.00
N VAL A 140 -0.53 3.10 11.57
CA VAL A 140 0.83 2.74 11.12
C VAL A 140 1.65 2.19 12.28
N GLU A 141 1.61 2.83 13.46
CA GLU A 141 2.31 2.37 14.66
C GLU A 141 1.76 1.03 15.18
N GLN A 142 0.45 0.82 15.11
CA GLN A 142 -0.16 -0.47 15.45
C GLN A 142 0.28 -1.57 14.49
N PHE A 143 0.30 -1.29 13.17
CA PHE A 143 0.76 -2.23 12.16
C PHE A 143 2.24 -2.58 12.37
N THR A 144 3.10 -1.58 12.63
CA THR A 144 4.54 -1.82 12.83
C THR A 144 4.80 -2.65 14.07
N LYS A 145 4.06 -2.41 15.16
CA LYS A 145 4.11 -3.24 16.37
C LYS A 145 3.61 -4.66 16.10
N LYS A 146 2.50 -4.81 15.36
CA LYS A 146 1.88 -6.12 15.06
C LYS A 146 2.79 -7.01 14.23
N PHE A 147 3.49 -6.45 13.24
CA PHE A 147 4.28 -7.20 12.27
C PHE A 147 5.79 -6.98 12.36
N GLY A 148 6.28 -6.28 13.39
CA GLY A 148 7.70 -6.04 13.59
C GLY A 148 8.36 -5.19 12.51
N CYS A 149 7.65 -4.20 11.95
CA CYS A 149 8.16 -3.32 10.91
C CYS A 149 8.95 -2.14 11.50
N ASN A 150 9.88 -1.57 10.73
CA ASN A 150 10.56 -0.33 11.09
C ASN A 150 9.80 0.88 10.52
N LEU A 151 9.54 1.89 11.35
CA LEU A 151 8.87 3.12 10.95
C LEU A 151 9.87 4.28 10.92
N THR A 152 9.88 5.03 9.82
CA THR A 152 10.53 6.33 9.68
C THR A 152 9.48 7.39 9.43
N ILE A 153 9.48 8.44 10.24
CA ILE A 153 8.63 9.61 10.05
C ILE A 153 9.37 10.59 9.14
N ALA A 154 8.70 11.05 8.09
CA ALA A 154 9.17 12.08 7.19
C ALA A 154 8.54 13.42 7.61
N GLU A 155 9.34 14.28 8.24
CA GLU A 155 8.93 15.60 8.71
C GLU A 155 8.42 16.46 7.55
N ASP A 156 7.35 17.22 7.79
CA ASP A 156 6.69 18.10 6.82
C ASP A 156 6.26 17.42 5.50
N CYS A 157 6.15 16.09 5.50
CA CYS A 157 5.68 15.32 4.34
C CYS A 157 4.22 14.93 4.48
N GLU A 158 3.48 14.99 3.37
CA GLU A 158 2.08 14.57 3.29
C GLU A 158 1.98 13.11 2.82
N HIS A 159 0.75 12.58 2.69
CA HIS A 159 0.52 11.26 2.11
C HIS A 159 1.15 11.13 0.72
N TRP A 160 0.89 12.11 -0.14
CA TRP A 160 1.41 12.16 -1.51
C TRP A 160 2.74 12.90 -1.53
N PHE A 161 3.83 12.15 -1.72
CA PHE A 161 5.18 12.71 -1.85
C PHE A 161 5.36 13.28 -3.27
N HIS A 162 5.15 14.58 -3.42
CA HIS A 162 5.08 15.21 -4.75
C HIS A 162 5.94 16.47 -4.89
N THR A 163 6.22 17.18 -3.80
CA THR A 163 7.13 18.34 -3.84
C THR A 163 8.58 17.87 -3.98
N GLU A 164 9.45 18.72 -4.50
CA GLU A 164 10.89 18.39 -4.58
C GLU A 164 11.47 18.03 -3.21
N TYR A 165 11.03 18.73 -2.16
CA TYR A 165 11.41 18.44 -0.77
C TYR A 165 11.01 17.02 -0.36
N HIS A 166 9.72 16.67 -0.54
CA HIS A 166 9.22 15.31 -0.24
C HIS A 166 9.99 14.25 -1.02
N LEU A 167 10.18 14.48 -2.32
CA LEU A 167 10.88 13.54 -3.20
C LEU A 167 12.35 13.36 -2.80
N ASN A 168 13.02 14.41 -2.33
CA ASN A 168 14.39 14.31 -1.83
C ASN A 168 14.46 13.46 -0.55
N ILE A 169 13.58 13.70 0.43
CA ILE A 169 13.48 12.87 1.64
C ILE A 169 13.24 11.40 1.27
N MET A 170 12.27 11.14 0.39
CA MET A 170 11.97 9.78 -0.04
C MET A 170 13.16 9.11 -0.73
N ARG A 171 13.84 9.80 -1.66
CA ARG A 171 15.01 9.26 -2.37
C ARG A 171 16.15 8.95 -1.41
N ASP A 172 16.44 9.84 -0.48
CA ASP A 172 17.53 9.67 0.47
C ASP A 172 17.23 8.54 1.46
N TRP A 173 15.98 8.43 1.90
CA TRP A 173 15.52 7.29 2.69
C TRP A 173 15.68 5.97 1.91
N ILE A 174 15.18 5.88 0.67
CA ILE A 174 15.32 4.67 -0.16
C ILE A 174 16.79 4.28 -0.33
N ARG A 175 17.67 5.26 -0.66
CA ARG A 175 19.11 5.02 -0.81
C ARG A 175 19.71 4.45 0.46
N LYS A 176 19.45 5.08 1.61
CA LYS A 176 19.91 4.61 2.92
C LYS A 176 19.46 3.17 3.19
N GLU A 177 18.20 2.86 2.96
CA GLU A 177 17.66 1.53 3.27
C GLU A 177 18.13 0.42 2.33
N ILE A 178 18.52 0.77 1.09
CA ILE A 178 19.15 -0.14 0.14
C ILE A 178 20.66 -0.30 0.44
N ASP A 179 21.38 0.80 0.67
CA ASP A 179 22.84 0.79 0.84
C ASP A 179 23.29 0.26 2.22
N CYS A 180 22.48 0.37 3.27
CA CYS A 180 22.77 -0.27 4.57
C CYS A 180 23.01 -1.79 4.46
N LYS A 181 22.55 -2.45 3.39
CA LYS A 181 22.84 -3.87 3.14
C LYS A 181 24.28 -4.16 2.69
N LYS A 182 25.02 -3.17 2.17
CA LYS A 182 26.44 -3.34 1.78
C LYS A 182 27.38 -3.34 2.99
N VAL A 183 26.96 -2.79 4.13
CA VAL A 183 27.81 -2.71 5.33
C VAL A 183 27.78 -4.04 6.10
N ILE A 184 26.64 -4.74 6.13
CA ILE A 184 26.49 -6.02 6.86
C ILE A 184 27.21 -7.19 6.15
N LEU A 185 27.46 -7.09 4.83
CA LEU A 185 28.23 -8.08 4.07
C LEU A 185 29.77 -7.95 4.21
N LYS A 186 30.26 -6.95 4.94
CA LYS A 186 31.70 -6.77 5.21
C LYS A 186 32.16 -7.25 6.59
N GLU A 187 31.25 -7.77 7.42
CA GLU A 187 31.56 -8.25 8.78
C GLU A 187 31.31 -9.77 8.97
N ARG A 188 31.51 -10.58 7.92
CA ARG A 188 31.57 -12.04 8.05
C ARG A 188 32.73 -12.64 7.26
#